data_AF-A0A225UIZ7-F1
#
_entry.id   AF-A0A225UIZ7-F1
#
_cell.length_a   1.000
_cell.length_b   1.000
_cell.length_c   1.000
_cell.angle_alpha   90.00
_cell.angle_beta   90.00
_cell.angle_gamma   90.00
#
_symmetry.space_group_name_H-M   'P 1'
#
loop_
_entity.id
_entity.type
_entity.pdbx_description
1 polymer ?
#
loop_
_entity_poly.entity_id
_entity_poly.type
_entity_poly.pdbx_seq_one_letter_code
_entity_poly.pdbx_strand_id
1 'polypeptide(L)'
;NFAYDPINYVSLCRLRIMDLFLDILDADQEAKDSKKSRNQLVELALGGICNCIPDPQLQQQFIDGEGLEIVEPYILETLEKPTTSELNVTVSALTIAYFLLDSTVFAHITSDKFMTKMQTLQDHSSTQIANTANAFITRYQELMSTSVETL
;
A
#
# COMPACT_ATOMS: atom_id res chain seq x y z
N ASN A 1 -6.35 -9.51 -10.79
CA ASN A 1 -7.34 -10.57 -11.11
C ASN A 1 -6.99 -11.94 -10.53
N PHE A 2 -5.79 -12.50 -10.75
CA PHE A 2 -5.45 -13.81 -10.17
C PHE A 2 -5.23 -13.78 -8.65
N ALA A 3 -4.75 -12.66 -8.10
CA ALA A 3 -4.49 -12.51 -6.67
C ALA A 3 -5.75 -12.44 -5.77
N TYR A 4 -6.97 -12.45 -6.36
CA TYR A 4 -8.20 -12.52 -5.57
C TYR A 4 -8.48 -13.92 -5.00
N ASP A 5 -7.87 -14.96 -5.59
CA ASP A 5 -8.00 -16.33 -5.12
C ASP A 5 -6.68 -16.77 -4.45
N PRO A 6 -6.66 -16.99 -3.12
CA PRO A 6 -5.47 -17.41 -2.38
C PRO A 6 -4.81 -18.69 -2.93
N ILE A 7 -5.53 -19.54 -3.68
CA ILE A 7 -4.93 -20.71 -4.34
C ILE A 7 -3.77 -20.33 -5.28
N ASN A 8 -3.79 -19.09 -5.79
CA ASN A 8 -2.78 -18.60 -6.71
C ASN A 8 -1.53 -18.06 -6.01
N TYR A 9 -1.55 -17.81 -4.69
CA TYR A 9 -0.41 -17.19 -3.99
C TYR A 9 0.87 -18.01 -4.10
N VAL A 10 0.79 -19.35 -4.01
CA VAL A 10 1.96 -20.23 -4.20
C VAL A 10 2.59 -20.03 -5.58
N SER A 11 1.78 -19.92 -6.62
CA SER A 11 2.26 -19.66 -7.99
C SER A 11 2.83 -18.26 -8.12
N LEU A 12 2.17 -17.26 -7.53
CA LEU A 12 2.61 -15.86 -7.54
C LEU A 12 3.94 -15.66 -6.82
N CYS A 13 4.15 -16.32 -5.67
CA CYS A 13 5.44 -16.35 -4.96
C CYS A 13 6.55 -16.94 -5.84
N ARG A 14 6.27 -18.06 -6.52
CA ARG A 14 7.24 -18.74 -7.40
C ARG A 14 7.61 -17.92 -8.62
N LEU A 15 6.65 -17.18 -9.16
CA LEU A 15 6.86 -16.29 -10.32
C LEU A 15 7.52 -14.97 -9.92
N ARG A 16 7.71 -14.70 -8.62
CA ARG A 16 8.21 -13.43 -8.08
C ARG A 16 7.42 -12.24 -8.63
N ILE A 17 6.09 -12.35 -8.58
CA ILE A 17 5.22 -11.29 -9.10
C ILE A 17 5.43 -9.97 -8.33
N MET A 18 5.86 -10.06 -7.07
CA MET A 18 6.12 -8.88 -6.25
C MET A 18 7.25 -8.04 -6.83
N ASP A 19 8.38 -8.67 -7.17
CA ASP A 19 9.51 -8.01 -7.84
C ASP A 19 9.05 -7.28 -9.12
N LEU A 20 8.23 -7.93 -9.95
CA LEU A 20 7.69 -7.31 -11.18
C LEU A 20 6.87 -6.05 -10.88
N PHE A 21 6.04 -6.08 -9.84
CA PHE A 21 5.24 -4.90 -9.48
C PHE A 21 6.11 -3.78 -8.92
N LEU A 22 7.12 -4.11 -8.10
CA LEU A 22 8.05 -3.13 -7.56
C LEU A 22 8.91 -2.50 -8.66
N ASP A 23 9.43 -3.28 -9.60
CA ASP A 23 10.18 -2.80 -10.77
C ASP A 23 9.36 -1.80 -11.61
N ILE A 24 8.04 -2.03 -11.75
CA ILE A 24 7.15 -1.12 -12.48
C ILE A 24 7.03 0.23 -11.75
N LEU A 25 6.92 0.21 -10.42
CA LEU A 25 6.78 1.42 -9.60
C LEU A 25 8.11 2.19 -9.53
N ASP A 26 9.23 1.50 -9.37
CA ASP A 26 10.55 2.12 -9.35
C ASP A 26 10.86 2.82 -10.69
N ALA A 27 10.61 2.13 -11.81
CA ALA A 27 10.77 2.70 -13.15
C ALA A 27 9.83 3.90 -13.41
N ASP A 28 8.65 3.95 -12.78
CA ASP A 28 7.74 5.10 -12.89
C ASP A 28 8.32 6.34 -12.21
N GLN A 29 9.00 6.18 -11.07
CA GLN A 29 9.63 7.28 -10.33
C GLN A 29 10.83 7.88 -11.07
N GLU A 30 11.59 7.06 -11.81
CA GLU A 30 12.73 7.53 -12.62
C GLU A 30 12.30 8.31 -13.88
N ALA A 31 11.17 7.93 -14.48
CA ALA A 31 10.72 8.47 -15.75
C ALA A 31 9.99 9.83 -15.58
N LYS A 32 10.63 10.94 -15.98
CA LYS A 32 10.06 12.29 -15.83
C LYS A 32 9.07 12.73 -16.93
N ASP A 33 9.02 12.06 -18.09
CA ASP A 33 8.51 12.72 -19.32
C ASP A 33 7.30 12.10 -20.05
N SER A 34 6.68 11.01 -19.58
CA SER A 34 5.51 10.39 -20.27
C SER A 34 4.33 9.99 -19.36
N LYS A 35 3.42 10.92 -19.07
CA LYS A 35 2.34 10.77 -18.06
C LYS A 35 1.20 9.80 -18.37
N LYS A 36 0.85 9.51 -19.64
CA LYS A 36 -0.46 8.89 -19.94
C LYS A 36 -0.48 7.34 -19.91
N SER A 37 0.57 6.68 -20.39
CA SER A 37 0.64 5.20 -20.41
C SER A 37 1.11 4.60 -19.08
N ARG A 38 1.80 5.38 -18.24
CA ARG A 38 2.33 4.92 -16.95
C ARG A 38 1.28 4.83 -15.86
N ASN A 39 0.32 5.76 -15.82
CA ASN A 39 -0.74 5.74 -14.81
C ASN A 39 -1.48 4.39 -14.77
N GLN A 40 -1.68 3.73 -15.92
CA GLN A 40 -2.33 2.42 -15.97
C GLN A 40 -1.44 1.30 -15.41
N LEU A 41 -0.13 1.32 -15.67
CA LEU A 41 0.80 0.32 -15.13
C LEU A 41 0.98 0.50 -13.62
N VAL A 42 1.06 1.73 -13.14
CA VAL A 42 1.11 2.06 -11.71
C VAL A 42 -0.16 1.58 -11.00
N GLU A 43 -1.34 1.86 -11.57
CA GLU A 43 -2.62 1.39 -11.02
C GLU A 43 -2.66 -0.15 -10.96
N LEU A 44 -2.20 -0.84 -12.01
CA LEU A 44 -2.14 -2.30 -12.05
C LEU A 44 -1.13 -2.88 -11.07
N ALA A 45 0.03 -2.25 -10.91
CA ALA A 45 1.07 -2.69 -9.98
C ALA A 45 0.60 -2.53 -8.53
N LEU A 46 0.15 -1.33 -8.13
CA LEU A 46 -0.37 -1.10 -6.78
C LEU A 46 -1.60 -1.94 -6.48
N GLY A 47 -2.53 -2.08 -7.43
CA GLY A 47 -3.68 -2.98 -7.28
C GLY A 47 -3.26 -4.45 -7.17
N GLY A 48 -2.19 -4.85 -7.86
CA GLY A 48 -1.58 -6.16 -7.75
C GLY A 48 -1.00 -6.42 -6.36
N ILE A 49 -0.14 -5.51 -5.88
CA ILE A 49 0.47 -5.56 -4.54
C ILE A 49 -0.62 -5.57 -3.48
N CYS A 50 -1.62 -4.69 -3.56
CA CYS A 50 -2.72 -4.59 -2.61
C CYS A 50 -3.48 -5.92 -2.44
N ASN A 51 -3.61 -6.72 -3.49
CA ASN A 51 -4.28 -8.03 -3.42
C ASN A 51 -3.36 -9.17 -2.93
N CYS A 52 -2.05 -8.96 -2.98
CA CYS A 52 -1.03 -9.95 -2.59
C CYS A 52 -0.53 -9.73 -1.15
N ILE A 53 -0.47 -8.48 -0.69
CA ILE A 53 0.15 -8.08 0.57
C ILE A 53 -0.46 -8.72 1.85
N PRO A 54 -1.70 -9.23 1.87
CA PRO A 54 -2.20 -9.97 3.05
C PRO A 54 -1.56 -11.35 3.25
N ASP A 55 -0.95 -11.93 2.21
CA ASP A 55 -0.23 -13.21 2.32
C ASP A 55 1.15 -13.00 2.95
N PRO A 56 1.51 -13.73 4.03
CA PRO A 56 2.78 -13.52 4.72
C PRO A 56 4.02 -13.73 3.85
N GLN A 57 3.99 -14.67 2.89
CA GLN A 57 5.15 -14.94 2.04
C GLN A 57 5.32 -13.84 0.99
N LEU A 58 4.24 -13.41 0.35
CA LEU A 58 4.27 -12.28 -0.59
C LEU A 58 4.59 -10.97 0.13
N GLN A 59 4.08 -10.77 1.35
CA GLN A 59 4.41 -9.62 2.18
C GLN A 59 5.91 -9.59 2.53
N GLN A 60 6.50 -10.74 2.84
CA GLN A 60 7.95 -10.81 3.07
C GLN A 60 8.73 -10.48 1.79
N GLN A 61 8.32 -10.98 0.62
CA GLN A 61 8.94 -10.59 -0.67
C GLN A 61 8.84 -9.08 -0.92
N PHE A 62 7.71 -8.46 -0.57
CA PHE A 62 7.54 -7.01 -0.69
C PHE A 62 8.52 -6.24 0.20
N ILE A 63 8.68 -6.67 1.45
CA ILE A 63 9.58 -6.05 2.42
C ILE A 63 11.05 -6.23 1.99
N ASP A 64 11.41 -7.44 1.56
CA ASP A 64 12.77 -7.77 1.10
C ASP A 64 13.16 -6.99 -0.16
N GLY A 65 12.18 -6.60 -0.99
CA GLY A 65 12.36 -5.80 -2.19
C GLY A 65 12.28 -4.28 -1.97
N GLU A 66 12.50 -3.79 -0.75
CA GLU A 66 12.43 -2.36 -0.40
C GLU A 66 11.05 -1.73 -0.70
N GLY A 67 10.00 -2.55 -0.72
CA GLY A 67 8.68 -2.15 -1.23
C GLY A 67 8.04 -1.00 -0.47
N LEU A 68 8.32 -0.84 0.83
CA LEU A 68 7.82 0.31 1.58
C LEU A 68 8.42 1.63 1.07
N GLU A 69 9.71 1.65 0.74
CA GLU A 69 10.38 2.85 0.21
C GLU A 69 9.83 3.21 -1.18
N ILE A 70 9.59 2.19 -2.01
CA ILE A 70 9.00 2.35 -3.35
C ILE A 70 7.54 2.81 -3.28
N VAL A 71 6.74 2.30 -2.33
CA VAL A 71 5.30 2.64 -2.23
C VAL A 71 5.06 3.96 -1.49
N GLU A 72 6.01 4.41 -0.66
CA GLU A 72 5.87 5.60 0.17
C GLU A 72 5.38 6.86 -0.57
N PRO A 73 5.92 7.25 -1.74
CA PRO A 73 5.44 8.41 -2.48
C PRO A 73 3.95 8.34 -2.80
N TYR A 74 3.43 7.15 -3.11
CA TYR A 74 2.01 6.94 -3.43
C TYR A 74 1.10 6.97 -2.19
N ILE A 75 1.65 6.74 -1.00
CA ILE A 75 0.92 6.90 0.28
C ILE A 75 0.89 8.38 0.67
N LEU A 76 2.01 9.07 0.53
CA LEU A 76 2.18 10.45 0.99
C LEU A 76 1.60 11.47 0.01
N GLU A 77 1.62 11.20 -1.29
CA GLU A 77 0.97 12.02 -2.31
C GLU A 77 -0.52 11.67 -2.41
N THR A 78 -1.39 12.66 -2.25
CA THR A 78 -2.84 12.46 -2.44
C THR A 78 -3.43 13.70 -3.08
N LEU A 79 -4.32 13.48 -4.05
CA LEU A 79 -5.00 14.54 -4.77
C LEU A 79 -6.36 14.82 -4.13
N GLU A 80 -6.72 16.09 -3.95
CA GLU A 80 -8.02 16.47 -3.35
C GLU A 80 -9.24 15.99 -4.15
N LYS A 81 -9.10 15.94 -5.49
CA LYS A 81 -10.15 15.54 -6.44
C LYS A 81 -9.56 14.58 -7.49
N PRO A 82 -9.31 13.33 -7.13
CA PRO A 82 -8.69 12.37 -8.02
C PRO A 82 -9.66 11.94 -9.12
N THR A 83 -9.13 11.63 -10.30
CA THR A 83 -9.81 10.79 -11.28
C THR A 83 -9.99 9.37 -10.74
N THR A 84 -10.80 8.53 -11.40
CA THR A 84 -10.99 7.13 -10.98
C THR A 84 -9.68 6.35 -10.86
N SER A 85 -8.77 6.52 -11.82
CA SER A 85 -7.47 5.83 -11.82
C SER A 85 -6.58 6.29 -10.66
N GLU A 86 -6.49 7.60 -10.43
CA GLU A 86 -5.73 8.17 -9.31
C GLU A 86 -6.32 7.77 -7.94
N LEU A 87 -7.64 7.65 -7.86
CA LEU A 87 -8.32 7.16 -6.67
C LEU A 87 -7.96 5.70 -6.40
N ASN A 88 -7.96 4.84 -7.42
CA ASN A 88 -7.57 3.43 -7.29
C ASN A 88 -6.11 3.29 -6.86
N VAL A 89 -5.20 4.09 -7.42
CA VAL A 89 -3.79 4.18 -7.01
C VAL A 89 -3.68 4.54 -5.52
N THR A 90 -4.33 5.63 -5.12
CA THR A 90 -4.28 6.12 -3.73
C THR A 90 -4.84 5.09 -2.75
N VAL A 91 -6.04 4.56 -3.02
CA VAL A 91 -6.69 3.59 -2.13
C VAL A 91 -5.88 2.30 -2.04
N SER A 92 -5.29 1.84 -3.14
CA SER A 92 -4.40 0.66 -3.12
C SER A 92 -3.17 0.90 -2.23
N ALA A 93 -2.51 2.05 -2.38
CA ALA A 93 -1.36 2.41 -1.55
C ALA A 93 -1.72 2.51 -0.05
N LEU A 94 -2.84 3.14 0.29
CA LEU A 94 -3.32 3.22 1.69
C LEU A 94 -3.71 1.85 2.25
N THR A 95 -4.26 0.98 1.41
CA THR A 95 -4.61 -0.39 1.83
C THR A 95 -3.37 -1.25 2.04
N ILE A 96 -2.32 -1.07 1.22
CA ILE A 96 -1.00 -1.66 1.46
C ILE A 96 -0.47 -1.22 2.82
N ALA A 97 -0.51 0.08 3.12
CA ALA A 97 -0.10 0.61 4.43
C ALA A 97 -0.87 -0.04 5.59
N TYR A 98 -2.19 -0.24 5.44
CA TYR A 98 -3.00 -0.94 6.44
C TYR A 98 -2.48 -2.36 6.72
N PHE A 99 -2.21 -3.16 5.69
CA PHE A 99 -1.72 -4.53 5.88
C PHE A 99 -0.29 -4.61 6.44
N LEU A 100 0.50 -3.55 6.29
CA LEU A 100 1.83 -3.46 6.89
C LEU A 100 1.81 -3.17 8.40
N LEU A 101 0.66 -2.83 8.99
CA LEU A 101 0.54 -2.65 10.44
C LEU A 101 0.80 -3.95 11.22
N ASP A 102 0.58 -5.10 10.61
CA ASP A 102 0.81 -6.41 11.23
C ASP A 102 2.16 -7.04 10.78
N SER A 103 3.06 -6.23 10.21
CA SER A 103 4.32 -6.69 9.61
C SER A 103 5.56 -6.29 10.41
N THR A 104 6.73 -6.76 9.98
CA THR A 104 8.03 -6.40 10.59
C THR A 104 8.42 -4.93 10.36
N VAL A 105 7.78 -4.25 9.41
CA VAL A 105 8.02 -2.81 9.14
C VAL A 105 7.06 -1.89 9.91
N PHE A 106 6.35 -2.41 10.91
CA PHE A 106 5.39 -1.65 11.75
C PHE A 106 5.93 -0.30 12.22
N ALA A 107 7.15 -0.26 12.77
CA ALA A 107 7.76 0.97 13.28
C ALA A 107 7.99 2.03 12.18
N HIS A 108 8.26 1.60 10.94
CA HIS A 108 8.46 2.53 9.83
C HIS A 108 7.10 3.06 9.33
N ILE A 109 6.12 2.18 9.08
CA ILE A 109 4.80 2.58 8.57
C ILE A 109 3.97 3.39 9.60
N THR A 110 4.35 3.37 10.87
CA THR A 110 3.75 4.18 11.95
C THR A 110 4.59 5.38 12.37
N SER A 111 5.61 5.75 11.58
CA SER A 111 6.37 6.98 11.80
C SER A 111 5.50 8.24 11.67
N ASP A 112 5.94 9.34 12.28
CA ASP A 112 5.20 10.61 12.34
C ASP A 112 4.68 11.08 10.98
N LYS A 113 5.47 10.88 9.91
CA LYS A 113 5.08 11.26 8.54
C LYS A 113 3.82 10.51 8.07
N PHE A 114 3.76 9.21 8.28
CA PHE A 114 2.61 8.38 7.88
C PHE A 114 1.42 8.63 8.79
N MET A 115 1.65 8.74 10.11
CA MET A 115 0.57 9.01 11.07
C MET A 115 -0.11 10.36 10.80
N THR A 116 0.68 11.42 10.60
CA THR A 116 0.17 12.76 10.25
C THR A 116 -0.61 12.72 8.94
N LYS A 117 -0.10 11.99 7.94
CA LYS A 117 -0.77 11.81 6.66
C LYS A 117 -2.11 11.11 6.83
N MET A 118 -2.14 9.97 7.52
CA MET A 118 -3.36 9.18 7.75
C MET A 118 -4.40 9.99 8.51
N GLN A 119 -4.00 10.73 9.55
CA GLN A 119 -4.89 11.64 10.29
C GLN A 119 -5.52 12.70 9.38
N THR A 120 -4.71 13.35 8.53
CA THR A 120 -5.19 14.35 7.56
C THR A 120 -6.20 13.75 6.58
N LEU A 121 -5.98 12.50 6.16
CA LEU A 121 -6.84 11.82 5.20
C LEU A 121 -8.19 11.38 5.79
N GLN A 122 -8.36 11.31 7.11
CA GLN A 122 -9.66 10.97 7.74
C GLN A 122 -10.78 11.94 7.34
N ASP A 123 -10.42 13.20 7.00
CA ASP A 123 -11.35 14.25 6.57
C ASP A 123 -11.37 14.45 5.04
N HIS A 124 -10.81 13.52 4.26
CA HIS A 124 -10.73 13.65 2.81
C HIS A 124 -12.12 13.60 2.13
N SER A 125 -12.30 14.39 1.06
CA SER A 125 -13.58 14.50 0.35
C SER A 125 -14.08 13.18 -0.27
N SER A 126 -13.14 12.31 -0.65
CA SER A 126 -13.43 10.94 -1.08
C SER A 126 -13.63 10.03 0.13
N THR A 127 -14.85 9.50 0.26
CA THR A 127 -15.23 8.54 1.31
C THR A 127 -14.32 7.30 1.33
N GLN A 128 -13.84 6.83 0.17
CA GLN A 128 -12.95 5.67 0.12
C GLN A 128 -11.60 5.97 0.79
N ILE A 129 -10.99 7.11 0.46
CA ILE A 129 -9.73 7.54 1.07
C ILE A 129 -9.91 7.76 2.57
N ALA A 130 -10.95 8.49 2.97
CA ALA A 130 -11.27 8.75 4.37
C ALA A 130 -11.49 7.47 5.17
N ASN A 131 -12.25 6.50 4.63
CA ASN A 131 -12.52 5.25 5.30
C ASN A 131 -11.27 4.38 5.43
N THR A 132 -10.43 4.30 4.39
CA THR A 132 -9.17 3.52 4.47
C THR A 132 -8.20 4.12 5.49
N ALA A 133 -8.10 5.45 5.55
CA ALA A 133 -7.30 6.13 6.57
C ALA A 133 -7.84 5.91 7.99
N ASN A 134 -9.16 5.99 8.17
CA ASN A 134 -9.81 5.67 9.45
C ASN A 134 -9.55 4.22 9.88
N ALA A 135 -9.62 3.26 8.95
CA ALA A 135 -9.33 1.86 9.22
C ALA A 135 -7.87 1.67 9.67
N PHE A 136 -6.91 2.32 9.02
CA PHE A 136 -5.50 2.33 9.42
C PHE A 136 -5.31 2.84 10.84
N ILE A 137 -5.88 4.00 11.17
CA ILE A 137 -5.75 4.61 12.51
C ILE A 137 -6.39 3.73 13.59
N THR A 138 -7.57 3.16 13.29
CA THR A 138 -8.28 2.28 14.22
C THR A 138 -7.45 1.02 14.50
N ARG A 139 -6.93 0.38 13.45
CA ARG A 139 -6.09 -0.83 13.59
C ARG A 139 -4.82 -0.54 14.37
N TYR A 140 -4.17 0.60 14.12
CA TYR A 140 -3.01 1.04 14.90
C TYR A 140 -3.35 1.16 16.40
N GLN A 141 -4.48 1.78 16.75
CA GLN A 141 -4.91 1.94 18.14
C GLN A 141 -5.19 0.60 18.82
N GLU A 142 -5.82 -0.35 18.11
CA GLU A 142 -6.04 -1.72 18.59
C GLU A 142 -4.71 -2.41 18.93
N LEU A 143 -3.74 -2.36 18.01
CA LEU A 143 -2.41 -2.95 18.18
C LEU A 143 -1.66 -2.37 19.38
N MET A 144 -1.76 -1.06 19.59
CA MET A 144 -1.17 -0.40 20.75
C MET A 144 -1.86 -0.79 22.05
N SER A 145 -3.18 -1.01 22.03
CA SER A 145 -3.94 -1.41 23.23
C SER A 145 -3.59 -2.85 23.65
N THR A 146 -3.49 -3.78 22.71
CA THR A 146 -3.11 -5.18 22.99
C THR A 146 -1.68 -5.31 23.52
N SER A 147 -0.77 -4.43 23.08
CA SER A 147 0.62 -4.39 23.55
C SER A 147 0.74 -3.94 25.01
N VAL A 148 -0.24 -3.20 25.52
CA VAL A 148 -0.27 -2.71 26.92
C VAL A 148 -0.85 -3.76 27.88
N GLU A 149 -1.77 -4.62 27.43
CA GLU A 149 -2.36 -5.69 28.25
C GLU A 149 -1.43 -6.90 28.49
N THR A 150 -0.31 -6.98 27.78
CA THR A 150 0.65 -8.09 27.85
C THR A 150 1.88 -7.81 28.74
N LEU A 151 1.91 -6.66 29.43
CA LEU A 151 2.93 -6.23 30.39
C LEU A 151 2.36 -6.14 31.82
#